data_AF-A0A2E4HFV5-F1
#
_entry.id   AF-A0A2E4HFV5-F1
#
_cell.length_a   1.000
_cell.length_b   1.000
_cell.length_c   1.000
_cell.angle_alpha   90.00
_cell.angle_beta   90.00
_cell.angle_gamma   90.00
#
_symmetry.space_group_name_H-M   'P 1'
#
loop_
_entity.id
_entity.type
_entity.pdbx_description
1 polymer ?
#
loop_
_entity_poly.entity_id
_entity_poly.type
_entity_poly.pdbx_seq_one_letter_code
_entity_poly.pdbx_strand_id
1 'polypeptide(L)'
;MKKSTKISMGILAFLPLILLLSYFAFFVGIFIELFSMAESANNNQLTSTAPEHLFSRYMIGVIVLMGLMLLSSLTLLIVYIIHIMNNPKLKQNTTLQLIWALVVLFGSFIGAIVYFIIEIYPTASQKDHIEEKSPTTSIS
;
A
#
# COMPACT_ATOMS: atom_id res chain seq x y z
N MET A 1 -8.05 -18.69 11.15
CA MET A 1 -7.58 -17.38 11.64
C MET A 1 -8.72 -16.65 12.35
N LYS A 2 -8.50 -16.08 13.55
CA LYS A 2 -9.50 -15.26 14.25
C LYS A 2 -9.92 -14.07 13.36
N LYS A 3 -11.20 -13.72 13.34
CA LYS A 3 -11.76 -12.62 12.50
C LYS A 3 -10.95 -11.31 12.63
N SER A 4 -10.42 -11.03 13.82
CA SER A 4 -9.57 -9.86 14.11
C SER A 4 -8.30 -9.77 13.25
N THR A 5 -7.65 -10.89 12.94
CA THR A 5 -6.39 -10.91 12.17
C THR A 5 -6.61 -10.60 10.69
N LYS A 6 -7.81 -10.90 10.17
CA LYS A 6 -8.18 -10.58 8.78
C LYS A 6 -8.38 -9.08 8.57
N ILE A 7 -8.97 -8.42 9.56
CA ILE A 7 -9.26 -6.97 9.52
C ILE A 7 -7.97 -6.17 9.69
N SER A 8 -7.06 -6.61 10.57
CA SER A 8 -5.75 -5.95 10.72
C SER A 8 -4.88 -6.07 9.48
N MET A 9 -4.90 -7.21 8.76
CA MET A 9 -4.18 -7.35 7.49
C MET A 9 -4.72 -6.41 6.41
N GLY A 10 -6.04 -6.21 6.34
CA GLY A 10 -6.65 -5.27 5.40
C GLY A 10 -6.26 -3.82 5.68
N ILE A 11 -6.37 -3.39 6.94
CA ILE A 11 -5.97 -2.03 7.35
C ILE A 11 -4.49 -1.78 7.05
N LEU A 12 -3.62 -2.77 7.28
CA LEU A 12 -2.21 -2.66 6.97
C LEU A 12 -1.96 -2.52 5.46
N ALA A 13 -2.77 -3.15 4.62
CA ALA A 13 -2.66 -3.07 3.16
C ALA A 13 -2.95 -1.67 2.59
N PHE A 14 -3.81 -0.91 3.26
CA PHE A 14 -4.11 0.48 2.88
C PHE A 14 -3.13 1.48 3.50
N LEU A 15 -2.25 1.06 4.42
CA LEU A 15 -1.31 1.96 5.08
C LEU A 15 -0.35 2.67 4.11
N PRO A 16 0.26 1.99 3.10
CA PRO A 16 1.10 2.67 2.11
C PRO A 16 0.32 3.71 1.30
N LEU A 17 -0.97 3.47 1.04
CA LEU A 17 -1.84 4.42 0.33
C LEU A 17 -2.08 5.68 1.17
N ILE A 18 -2.37 5.53 2.46
CA ILE A 18 -2.57 6.65 3.39
C ILE A 18 -1.27 7.46 3.53
N LEU A 19 -0.12 6.77 3.64
CA LEU A 19 1.19 7.42 3.68
C LEU A 19 1.50 8.16 2.37
N LEU A 20 1.11 7.62 1.21
CA LEU A 20 1.24 8.28 -0.08
C LEU A 20 0.40 9.57 -0.14
N LEU A 21 -0.87 9.53 0.30
CA LEU A 21 -1.72 10.71 0.36
C LEU A 21 -1.16 11.76 1.33
N SER A 22 -0.67 11.34 2.49
CA SER A 22 -0.02 12.21 3.47
C SER A 22 1.24 12.88 2.90
N TYR A 23 2.08 12.11 2.21
CA TYR A 23 3.25 12.62 1.51
C TYR A 23 2.86 13.67 0.45
N PHE A 24 1.82 13.40 -0.34
CA PHE A 24 1.34 14.34 -1.35
C PHE A 24 0.80 15.63 -0.71
N ALA A 25 0.02 15.54 0.36
CA ALA A 25 -0.46 16.71 1.09
C ALA A 25 0.70 17.54 1.68
N PHE A 26 1.72 16.87 2.23
CA PHE A 26 2.92 17.51 2.76
C PHE A 26 3.71 18.23 1.65
N PHE A 27 3.86 17.57 0.50
CA PHE A 27 4.48 18.14 -0.69
C PHE A 27 3.77 19.42 -1.16
N VAL A 28 2.43 19.37 -1.30
CA VAL A 28 1.64 20.55 -1.66
C VAL A 28 1.79 21.67 -0.62
N GLY A 29 1.83 21.33 0.68
CA GLY A 29 2.07 22.29 1.76
C GLY A 29 3.41 23.03 1.63
N ILE A 30 4.48 22.31 1.30
CA ILE A 30 5.80 22.91 1.03
C ILE A 30 5.72 23.88 -0.16
N PHE A 31 5.03 23.50 -1.24
CA PHE A 31 4.87 24.36 -2.41
C PHE A 31 4.10 25.64 -2.09
N ILE A 32 3.01 25.56 -1.34
CA ILE A 32 2.24 26.74 -0.93
C ILE A 32 3.11 27.70 -0.13
N GLU A 33 3.91 27.20 0.82
CA GLU A 33 4.80 28.04 1.61
C GLU A 33 5.92 28.65 0.77
N LEU A 34 6.47 27.89 -0.19
CA LEU A 34 7.47 28.39 -1.13
C LEU A 34 6.92 29.56 -1.97
N PHE A 35 5.69 29.44 -2.48
CA PHE A 35 5.04 30.52 -3.23
C PHE A 35 4.80 31.76 -2.36
N SER A 36 4.33 31.58 -1.13
CA SER A 36 4.12 32.69 -0.19
C SER A 36 5.43 33.43 0.16
N MET A 37 6.53 32.69 0.32
CA MET A 37 7.86 33.28 0.53
C MET A 37 8.36 34.02 -0.72
N ALA A 38 8.15 33.47 -1.92
CA ALA A 38 8.55 34.12 -3.17
C ALA A 38 7.82 35.45 -3.40
N GLU A 39 6.53 35.52 -3.07
CA GLU A 39 5.74 36.76 -3.14
C GLU A 39 6.24 37.80 -2.13
N SER A 40 6.59 37.36 -0.92
CA SER A 40 7.13 38.24 0.14
C SER A 40 8.53 38.77 -0.20
N ALA A 41 9.38 37.96 -0.83
CA ALA A 41 10.74 38.31 -1.24
C ALA A 41 10.80 39.37 -2.36
N ASN A 42 9.73 39.49 -3.17
CA ASN A 42 9.66 40.50 -4.22
C ASN A 42 9.41 41.92 -3.67
N ASN A 43 8.97 42.04 -2.41
CA ASN A 43 8.59 43.30 -1.77
C ASN A 43 9.62 43.84 -0.77
N ASN A 44 10.57 43.03 -0.27
CA ASN A 44 11.63 43.46 0.64
C ASN A 44 12.92 42.66 0.36
N GLN A 45 14.07 43.33 0.34
CA GLN A 45 15.41 42.81 0.02
C GLN A 45 15.64 41.36 0.43
N LEU A 46 15.96 40.52 -0.57
CA LEU A 46 16.32 39.11 -0.43
C LEU A 46 17.43 38.93 0.61
N THR A 47 17.10 38.33 1.74
CA THR A 47 18.07 37.51 2.47
C THR A 47 18.17 36.17 1.76
N SER A 48 19.39 35.78 1.41
CA SER A 48 19.76 34.56 0.70
C SER A 48 19.42 33.24 1.45
N THR A 49 18.60 33.28 2.50
CA THR A 49 18.34 32.16 3.43
C THR A 49 16.97 31.50 3.26
N ALA A 50 16.10 32.00 2.38
CA ALA A 50 14.72 31.52 2.26
C ALA A 50 14.59 30.02 1.86
N PRO A 51 15.34 29.50 0.85
CA PRO A 51 15.25 28.08 0.48
C PRO A 51 15.86 27.16 1.54
N GLU A 52 16.94 27.61 2.20
CA GLU A 52 17.67 26.83 3.20
C GLU A 52 16.82 26.59 4.46
N HIS A 53 16.07 27.61 4.88
CA HIS A 53 15.20 27.53 6.04
C HIS A 53 14.00 26.59 5.81
N LEU A 54 13.40 26.63 4.62
CA LEU A 54 12.36 25.67 4.22
C LEU A 54 12.89 24.24 4.22
N PHE A 55 14.06 24.04 3.60
CA PHE A 55 14.67 22.72 3.53
C PHE A 55 14.97 22.16 4.92
N SER A 56 15.61 22.95 5.79
CA SER A 56 15.91 22.57 7.17
C SER A 56 14.65 22.17 7.98
N ARG A 57 13.59 22.98 7.90
CA ARG A 57 12.33 22.76 8.63
C ARG A 57 11.61 21.48 8.19
N TYR A 58 11.61 21.19 6.89
CA TYR A 58 10.83 20.10 6.32
C TYR A 58 11.60 18.80 6.13
N MET A 59 12.94 18.85 6.05
CA MET A 59 13.80 17.71 5.76
C MET A 59 13.59 16.54 6.74
N ILE A 60 13.48 16.82 8.05
CA ILE A 60 13.26 15.77 9.04
C ILE A 60 11.90 15.07 8.82
N GLY A 61 10.85 15.83 8.49
CA GLY A 61 9.52 15.30 8.21
C GLY A 61 9.49 14.45 6.95
N VAL A 62 10.18 14.89 5.89
CA VAL A 62 10.32 14.12 4.65
C VAL A 62 11.06 12.80 4.91
N ILE A 63 12.19 12.84 5.63
CA ILE A 63 12.99 11.63 5.93
C ILE A 63 12.15 10.63 6.75
N VAL A 64 11.44 11.11 7.77
CA VAL A 64 10.59 10.25 8.61
C VAL A 64 9.45 9.65 7.79
N LEU A 65 8.73 10.44 6.99
CA LEU A 65 7.66 9.94 6.12
C LEU A 65 8.18 8.90 5.12
N MET A 66 9.31 9.16 4.48
CA MET A 66 9.92 8.27 3.51
C MET A 66 10.38 6.96 4.18
N GLY A 67 10.97 7.04 5.37
CA GLY A 67 11.34 5.89 6.19
C GLY A 67 10.13 5.04 6.57
N LEU A 68 9.04 5.66 7.04
CA LEU A 68 7.79 4.96 7.37
C LEU A 68 7.16 4.30 6.13
N MET A 69 7.22 4.95 4.97
CA MET A 69 6.72 4.39 3.71
C MET A 69 7.53 3.14 3.30
N LEU A 70 8.87 3.20 3.41
CA LEU A 70 9.73 2.05 3.13
C LEU A 70 9.48 0.89 4.09
N LEU A 71 9.44 1.17 5.40
CA LEU A 71 9.21 0.15 6.42
C LEU A 71 7.83 -0.49 6.28
N SER A 72 6.77 0.32 6.06
CA SER A 72 5.42 -0.19 5.87
C SER A 72 5.31 -1.05 4.61
N SER A 73 5.87 -0.59 3.48
CA SER A 73 5.88 -1.36 2.23
C SER A 73 6.62 -2.69 2.39
N LEU A 74 7.79 -2.70 3.03
CA LEU A 74 8.55 -3.92 3.28
C LEU A 74 7.83 -4.89 4.23
N THR A 75 7.24 -4.37 5.31
CA THR A 75 6.44 -5.17 6.25
C THR A 75 5.26 -5.81 5.52
N LEU A 76 4.61 -5.06 4.64
CA LEU A 76 3.47 -5.54 3.87
C LEU A 76 3.88 -6.67 2.92
N LEU A 77 4.96 -6.47 2.17
CA LEU A 77 5.50 -7.48 1.26
C LEU A 77 5.78 -8.80 2.00
N ILE A 78 6.49 -8.74 3.13
CA ILE A 78 6.86 -9.93 3.91
C ILE A 78 5.61 -10.65 4.41
N VAL A 79 4.64 -9.93 4.99
CA VAL A 79 3.41 -10.51 5.53
C VAL A 79 2.60 -11.21 4.44
N TYR A 80 2.47 -10.60 3.27
CA TYR A 80 1.71 -11.18 2.17
C TYR A 80 2.40 -12.39 1.55
N ILE A 81 3.73 -12.36 1.38
CA ILE A 81 4.48 -13.53 0.88
C ILE A 81 4.35 -14.71 1.85
N ILE A 82 4.52 -14.50 3.15
CA ILE A 82 4.32 -15.55 4.16
C ILE A 82 2.90 -16.12 4.09
N HIS A 83 1.90 -15.25 3.90
CA HIS A 83 0.52 -15.67 3.79
C HIS A 83 0.26 -16.48 2.51
N ILE A 84 0.80 -16.06 1.36
CA ILE A 84 0.72 -16.80 0.09
C ILE A 84 1.36 -18.18 0.23
N MET A 85 2.56 -18.26 0.81
CA MET A 85 3.30 -19.52 0.99
C MET A 85 2.61 -20.50 1.95
N ASN A 86 1.84 -19.99 2.91
CA ASN A 86 1.14 -20.80 3.90
C ASN A 86 -0.33 -21.04 3.57
N ASN A 87 -0.87 -20.48 2.47
CA ASN A 87 -2.26 -20.66 2.10
C ASN A 87 -2.48 -22.08 1.50
N PRO A 88 -3.24 -22.97 2.18
CA PRO A 88 -3.42 -24.34 1.72
C PRO A 88 -4.17 -24.44 0.37
N LYS A 89 -4.99 -23.44 0.02
CA LYS A 89 -5.66 -23.37 -1.30
C LYS A 89 -4.65 -23.20 -2.43
N LEU A 90 -3.64 -22.37 -2.20
CA LEU A 90 -2.60 -22.07 -3.17
C LEU A 90 -1.57 -23.21 -3.26
N LYS A 91 -1.31 -23.92 -2.16
CA LYS A 91 -0.41 -25.09 -2.16
C LYS A 91 -0.86 -26.25 -3.06
N GLN A 92 -2.17 -26.36 -3.34
CA GLN A 92 -2.69 -27.36 -4.28
C GLN A 92 -2.39 -27.00 -5.74
N ASN A 93 -2.11 -25.73 -6.04
CA ASN A 93 -1.80 -25.23 -7.38
C ASN A 93 -0.56 -24.33 -7.33
N THR A 94 0.62 -24.95 -7.46
CA THR A 94 1.92 -24.29 -7.39
C THR A 94 2.05 -23.12 -8.38
N THR A 95 1.45 -23.22 -9.56
CA THR A 95 1.44 -22.14 -10.56
C THR A 95 0.69 -20.92 -10.06
N LEU A 96 -0.49 -21.12 -9.48
CA LEU A 96 -1.33 -20.04 -8.96
C LEU A 96 -0.68 -19.39 -7.70
N GLN A 97 -0.02 -20.18 -6.87
CA GLN A 97 0.81 -19.68 -5.77
C GLN A 97 1.95 -18.77 -6.27
N LEU A 98 2.66 -19.19 -7.33
CA LEU A 98 3.76 -18.42 -7.90
C LEU A 98 3.27 -17.10 -8.53
N ILE A 99 2.14 -17.15 -9.26
CA ILE A 99 1.53 -15.95 -9.86
C ILE A 99 1.21 -14.92 -8.78
N TRP A 100 0.57 -15.32 -7.68
CA TRP A 100 0.25 -14.37 -6.61
C TRP A 100 1.49 -13.80 -5.92
N ALA A 101 2.52 -14.62 -5.71
CA ALA A 101 3.79 -14.13 -5.19
C ALA A 101 4.40 -13.06 -6.11
N LEU A 102 4.39 -13.29 -7.43
CA LEU A 102 4.83 -12.32 -8.44
C LEU A 102 4.00 -11.04 -8.43
N VAL A 103 2.66 -11.17 -8.36
CA VAL A 103 1.74 -10.02 -8.34
C VAL A 103 2.00 -9.13 -7.12
N VAL A 104 2.22 -9.71 -5.94
CA VAL A 104 2.54 -8.92 -4.74
C VAL A 104 3.94 -8.32 -4.82
N LEU A 105 4.92 -9.08 -5.34
CA LEU A 105 6.32 -8.64 -5.41
C LEU A 105 6.52 -7.50 -6.42
N PHE A 106 5.95 -7.61 -7.62
CA PHE A 106 6.06 -6.58 -8.66
C PHE A 106 4.96 -5.52 -8.60
N GLY A 107 3.76 -5.89 -8.14
CA GLY A 107 2.65 -4.95 -7.97
C GLY A 107 2.73 -4.12 -6.69
N SER A 108 3.65 -4.42 -5.77
CA SER A 108 3.84 -3.69 -4.51
C SER A 108 2.51 -3.53 -3.75
N PHE A 109 2.18 -2.32 -3.27
CA PHE A 109 0.94 -2.06 -2.53
C PHE A 109 -0.32 -2.36 -3.36
N ILE A 110 -0.29 -2.17 -4.68
CA ILE A 110 -1.43 -2.48 -5.58
C ILE A 110 -1.65 -3.99 -5.64
N GLY A 111 -0.57 -4.76 -5.81
CA GLY A 111 -0.61 -6.22 -5.78
C GLY A 111 -1.16 -6.77 -4.45
N ALA A 112 -0.75 -6.15 -3.33
CA ALA A 112 -1.26 -6.50 -2.01
C ALA A 112 -2.76 -6.18 -1.83
N ILE A 113 -3.24 -5.04 -2.34
CA ILE A 113 -4.68 -4.69 -2.32
C ILE A 113 -5.49 -5.69 -3.15
N VAL A 114 -5.05 -5.99 -4.37
CA VAL A 114 -5.75 -6.93 -5.26
C VAL A 114 -5.79 -8.34 -4.65
N TYR A 115 -4.68 -8.81 -4.08
CA TYR A 115 -4.64 -10.09 -3.36
C TYR A 115 -5.61 -10.11 -2.18
N PHE A 116 -5.67 -9.02 -1.40
CA PHE A 116 -6.56 -8.92 -0.26
C PHE A 116 -8.03 -9.04 -0.66
N ILE A 117 -8.45 -8.32 -1.70
CA ILE A 117 -9.83 -8.31 -2.17
C ILE A 117 -10.21 -9.69 -2.72
N ILE A 118 -9.37 -10.31 -3.55
CA ILE A 118 -9.73 -11.55 -4.24
C ILE A 118 -9.61 -12.77 -3.32
N GLU A 119 -8.49 -12.91 -2.61
CA GLU A 119 -8.19 -14.16 -1.90
C GLU A 119 -8.67 -14.14 -0.43
N ILE A 120 -8.61 -12.98 0.24
CA ILE A 120 -8.94 -12.87 1.67
C ILE A 120 -10.43 -12.51 1.88
N TYR A 121 -11.00 -11.66 1.02
CA TYR A 121 -12.40 -11.22 1.06
C TYR A 121 -13.17 -11.59 -0.23
N PRO A 122 -13.31 -12.88 -0.57
CA PRO A 122 -14.13 -13.27 -1.71
C PRO A 122 -15.56 -12.74 -1.53
N THR A 123 -15.97 -11.88 -2.45
CA THR A 123 -17.32 -11.29 -2.46
C THR A 123 -18.32 -12.39 -2.82
N ALA A 124 -19.54 -12.34 -2.28
CA ALA A 124 -20.54 -13.41 -2.43
C ALA A 124 -20.78 -13.84 -3.89
N SER A 125 -20.70 -12.92 -4.85
CA SER A 125 -20.83 -13.19 -6.30
C SER A 125 -19.76 -14.15 -6.87
N GLN A 126 -18.60 -14.29 -6.23
CA GLN A 126 -17.56 -15.22 -6.67
C GLN A 126 -17.77 -16.65 -6.16
N LYS A 127 -18.58 -16.84 -5.10
CA LYS A 127 -18.93 -18.20 -4.62
C LYS A 127 -19.83 -18.92 -5.61
N ASP A 128 -20.80 -18.21 -6.19
CA ASP A 128 -21.82 -18.80 -7.05
C ASP A 128 -21.22 -19.33 -8.37
N HIS A 129 -20.23 -18.66 -8.94
CA HIS A 129 -19.53 -19.11 -10.16
C HIS A 129 -18.49 -20.22 -9.94
N ILE A 130 -18.01 -20.42 -8.71
CA ILE A 130 -17.08 -21.53 -8.39
C ILE A 130 -17.87 -22.82 -8.16
N GLU A 131 -19.08 -22.75 -7.59
CA GLU A 131 -19.96 -23.92 -7.40
C GLU A 131 -20.59 -24.41 -8.71
N GLU A 132 -20.93 -23.51 -9.65
CA GLU A 132 -21.52 -23.88 -10.95
C GLU A 132 -20.56 -24.68 -11.86
N LYS A 133 -19.24 -24.53 -11.68
CA LYS A 133 -18.21 -25.25 -12.46
C LYS A 133 -17.76 -26.58 -11.85
N SER A 134 -18.29 -26.98 -10.69
CA SER A 134 -18.04 -28.33 -10.19
C SER A 134 -19.08 -29.25 -10.82
N PRO A 135 -18.71 -30.15 -11.77
CA PRO A 135 -19.65 -31.13 -12.25
C PRO A 135 -20.00 -31.99 -11.04
N THR A 136 -21.26 -31.90 -10.61
CA THR A 136 -21.87 -32.84 -9.68
C THR A 136 -21.65 -34.24 -10.26
N THR A 137 -20.63 -34.94 -9.77
CA THR A 137 -20.57 -36.40 -9.81
C THR A 137 -21.67 -36.91 -8.88
N SER A 138 -22.93 -36.81 -9.32
CA SER A 138 -24.01 -37.60 -8.78
C SER A 138 -23.85 -39.00 -9.36
N ILE A 139 -23.11 -39.83 -8.63
CA ILE A 139 -23.24 -41.27 -8.70
C ILE A 139 -24.60 -41.61 -8.10
N SER A 140 -25.54 -42.04 -8.94
CA SER A 140 -26.61 -42.98 -8.62
C SER A 140 -27.26 -43.45 -9.91
#